data_AF-A0A952USI1-F1
#
_entry.id   AF-A0A952USI1-F1
#
_cell.length_a   1.000
_cell.length_b   1.000
_cell.length_c   1.000
_cell.angle_alpha   90.00
_cell.angle_beta   90.00
_cell.angle_gamma   90.00
#
_symmetry.space_group_name_H-M   'P 1'
#
loop_
_entity.id
_entity.type
_entity.pdbx_description
1 polymer ?
#
loop_
_entity_poly.entity_id
_entity_poly.type
_entity_poly.pdbx_seq_one_letter_code
_entity_poly.pdbx_strand_id
1 'polypeptide(L)'
;MSFALRPLVWLQLLLAWGLVGCEASPRAPVQLALGAGEPLVLTPKVAFAEYIELPGLRHELRLTIADYEEASCEAFVPPREGQAMLSVVIATPPAAPIVPGTYAWAGAELRGSSASQQVHPVAEPLARVGEQSYLFEAGGGVQLQVVNLDAYGEVSGVLAFEAPAQAARGPTWIRGRFRAPICRSAPAPAPE
;
A
#
# COMPACT_ATOMS: atom_id res chain seq x y z
N MET A 1 17.04 3.35 -73.21
CA MET A 1 15.82 3.74 -72.45
C MET A 1 15.87 3.02 -71.12
N SER A 2 16.15 3.79 -70.06
CA SER A 2 16.41 3.30 -68.70
C SER A 2 15.15 3.40 -67.85
N PHE A 3 14.85 2.38 -67.05
CA PHE A 3 13.97 2.49 -65.89
C PHE A 3 14.59 1.72 -64.72
N ALA A 4 15.19 2.48 -63.79
CA ALA A 4 15.65 1.97 -62.49
C ALA A 4 14.51 2.15 -61.48
N LEU A 5 13.89 1.05 -61.06
CA LEU A 5 12.88 1.03 -60.01
C LEU A 5 13.56 1.11 -58.64
N ARG A 6 13.20 2.16 -57.88
CA ARG A 6 13.73 2.52 -56.55
C ARG A 6 13.19 1.57 -55.46
N PRO A 7 14.04 0.79 -54.76
CA PRO A 7 13.61 -0.09 -53.67
C PRO A 7 13.69 0.61 -52.29
N LEU A 8 13.22 1.86 -52.18
CA LEU A 8 13.42 2.66 -50.96
C LEU A 8 12.18 2.87 -50.08
N VAL A 9 11.02 2.32 -50.48
CA VAL A 9 9.74 2.56 -49.79
C VAL A 9 9.46 1.52 -48.69
N TRP A 10 10.08 0.34 -48.75
CA TRP A 10 9.80 -0.75 -47.81
C TRP A 10 10.50 -0.63 -46.45
N LEU A 11 11.51 0.23 -46.31
CA LEU A 11 12.26 0.36 -45.05
C LEU A 11 11.57 1.28 -44.01
N GLN A 12 10.57 2.08 -44.41
CA GLN A 12 9.92 3.03 -43.50
C GLN A 12 8.78 2.42 -42.65
N LEU A 13 8.30 1.22 -42.98
CA LEU A 13 7.21 0.58 -42.23
C LEU A 13 7.67 -0.21 -40.99
N LEU A 14 8.97 -0.53 -40.87
CA LEU A 14 9.51 -1.29 -39.72
C LEU A 14 9.91 -0.41 -38.52
N LEU A 15 9.99 0.91 -38.68
CA LEU A 15 10.38 1.84 -37.60
C LEU A 15 9.20 2.34 -36.74
N ALA A 16 7.95 2.01 -37.09
CA ALA A 16 6.77 2.49 -36.35
C ALA A 16 6.35 1.60 -35.17
N TRP A 17 6.96 0.42 -34.99
CA TRP A 17 6.59 -0.56 -33.96
C TRP A 17 7.45 -0.48 -32.68
N GLY A 18 8.34 0.51 -32.57
CA GLY A 18 9.32 0.62 -31.48
C GLY A 18 8.90 1.47 -30.27
N LEU A 19 7.72 2.08 -30.27
CA LEU A 19 7.32 3.06 -29.24
C LEU A 19 6.00 2.71 -28.54
N VAL A 20 5.70 1.42 -28.35
CA VAL A 20 4.75 1.03 -27.31
C VAL A 20 5.50 1.11 -25.98
N GLY A 21 5.70 2.35 -25.51
CA GLY A 21 6.15 2.60 -24.16
C GLY A 21 5.20 1.90 -23.21
N CYS A 22 5.74 0.99 -22.40
CA CYS A 22 5.04 0.44 -21.26
C CYS A 22 4.82 1.61 -20.28
N GLU A 23 3.80 2.44 -20.50
CA GLU A 23 3.38 3.40 -19.49
C GLU A 23 2.88 2.59 -18.31
N ALA A 24 3.70 2.55 -17.25
CA ALA A 24 3.26 2.06 -15.97
C ALA A 24 2.03 2.88 -15.57
N SER A 25 0.86 2.24 -15.57
CA SER A 25 -0.40 2.90 -15.26
C SER A 25 -0.23 3.70 -13.96
N PRO A 26 -0.51 5.02 -13.97
CA PRO A 26 -0.29 5.86 -12.80
C PRO A 26 -1.05 5.29 -11.61
N ARG A 27 -0.35 5.10 -10.48
CA ARG A 27 -0.98 4.63 -9.24
C ARG A 27 -1.96 5.69 -8.76
N ALA A 28 -3.17 5.26 -8.37
CA ALA A 28 -4.22 6.17 -7.92
C ALA A 28 -3.75 6.94 -6.66
N PRO A 29 -3.98 8.28 -6.59
CA PRO A 29 -3.62 9.05 -5.42
C PRO A 29 -4.45 8.63 -4.19
N VAL A 30 -3.81 8.68 -3.03
CA VAL A 30 -4.45 8.53 -1.72
C VAL A 30 -4.48 9.91 -1.06
N GLN A 31 -5.61 10.28 -0.49
CA GLN A 31 -5.77 11.54 0.22
C GLN A 31 -5.75 11.30 1.72
N LEU A 32 -5.08 12.20 2.43
CA LEU A 32 -4.84 12.15 3.86
C LEU A 32 -5.12 13.51 4.50
N ALA A 33 -6.07 13.59 5.41
CA ALA A 33 -6.26 14.79 6.22
C ALA A 33 -5.65 14.62 7.61
N LEU A 34 -4.71 15.49 7.96
CA LEU A 34 -4.01 15.49 9.26
C LEU A 34 -4.67 16.39 10.32
N GLY A 35 -5.81 17.00 9.99
CA GLY A 35 -6.52 17.97 10.82
C GLY A 35 -7.53 18.78 10.01
N ALA A 36 -7.76 20.05 10.40
CA ALA A 36 -8.70 20.96 9.73
C ALA A 36 -8.12 21.70 8.49
N GLY A 37 -6.87 21.40 8.11
CA GLY A 37 -6.22 21.98 6.94
C GLY A 37 -6.58 21.26 5.64
N GLU A 38 -5.95 21.71 4.54
CA GLU A 38 -6.06 21.03 3.25
C GLU A 38 -5.54 19.58 3.33
N PRO A 39 -6.22 18.61 2.70
CA PRO A 39 -5.74 17.24 2.65
C PRO A 39 -4.43 17.14 1.88
N LEU A 40 -3.49 16.36 2.42
CA LEU A 40 -2.30 15.93 1.71
C LEU A 40 -2.70 14.92 0.62
N VAL A 41 -2.23 15.15 -0.60
CA VAL A 41 -2.37 14.20 -1.71
C VAL A 41 -1.09 13.37 -1.80
N LEU A 42 -1.18 12.11 -1.40
CA LEU A 42 -0.11 11.12 -1.52
C LEU A 42 -0.22 10.46 -2.90
N THR A 43 0.66 10.84 -3.82
CA THR A 43 0.80 10.23 -5.15
C THR A 43 1.81 9.08 -5.05
N PRO A 44 1.40 7.80 -5.10
CA PRO A 44 2.29 6.71 -4.74
C PRO A 44 3.42 6.50 -5.77
N LYS A 45 4.67 6.70 -5.35
CA LYS A 45 5.86 6.27 -6.09
C LYS A 45 6.23 4.84 -5.78
N VAL A 46 6.01 4.41 -4.54
CA VAL A 46 6.18 3.02 -4.08
C VAL A 46 4.91 2.55 -3.38
N ALA A 47 4.52 1.31 -3.66
CA ALA A 47 3.47 0.61 -2.93
C ALA A 47 3.82 -0.87 -2.90
N PHE A 48 3.70 -1.51 -1.73
CA PHE A 48 3.94 -2.94 -1.56
C PHE A 48 3.15 -3.48 -0.37
N ALA A 49 3.00 -4.79 -0.34
CA ALA A 49 2.32 -5.53 0.72
C ALA A 49 3.22 -6.64 1.25
N GLU A 50 3.39 -6.75 2.56
CA GLU A 50 4.12 -7.83 3.20
C GLU A 50 3.14 -8.73 3.95
N TYR A 51 3.16 -10.04 3.64
CA TYR A 51 2.34 -11.02 4.35
C TYR A 51 3.21 -11.82 5.32
N ILE A 52 2.81 -11.82 6.59
CA ILE A 52 3.53 -12.45 7.69
C ILE A 52 2.57 -13.38 8.42
N GLU A 53 2.92 -14.65 8.50
CA GLU A 53 2.25 -15.61 9.35
C GLU A 53 3.01 -15.70 10.67
N LEU A 54 2.34 -15.44 11.79
CA LEU A 54 2.88 -15.63 13.13
C LEU A 54 2.23 -16.88 13.72
N PRO A 55 2.90 -18.06 13.66
CA PRO A 55 2.29 -19.34 14.01
C PRO A 55 1.68 -19.33 15.41
N GLY A 56 0.41 -19.72 15.51
CA GLY A 56 -0.34 -19.77 16.77
C GLY A 56 -0.77 -18.41 17.33
N LEU A 57 -0.40 -17.30 16.69
CA LEU A 57 -0.72 -15.94 17.15
C LEU A 57 -1.70 -15.23 16.22
N ARG A 58 -1.32 -14.97 14.96
CA ARG A 58 -2.13 -14.23 13.99
C ARG A 58 -1.50 -14.25 12.59
N HIS A 59 -2.26 -13.79 11.61
CA HIS A 59 -1.73 -13.40 10.30
C HIS A 59 -1.71 -11.89 10.19
N GLU A 60 -0.68 -11.33 9.56
CA GLU A 60 -0.54 -9.90 9.28
C GLU A 60 -0.35 -9.67 7.78
N LEU A 61 -1.06 -8.68 7.25
CA LEU A 61 -0.78 -8.10 5.95
C LEU A 61 -0.47 -6.62 6.15
N ARG A 62 0.78 -6.23 5.91
CA ARG A 62 1.26 -4.86 6.05
C ARG A 62 1.30 -4.20 4.69
N LEU A 63 0.42 -3.24 4.47
CA LEU A 63 0.39 -2.42 3.27
C LEU A 63 1.25 -1.18 3.53
N THR A 64 2.10 -0.83 2.57
CA THR A 64 2.88 0.41 2.59
C THR A 64 2.66 1.15 1.28
N ILE A 65 2.35 2.44 1.36
CA ILE A 65 2.14 3.35 0.22
C ILE A 65 2.94 4.61 0.50
N ALA A 66 3.90 4.93 -0.35
CA ALA A 66 4.85 6.03 -0.17
C ALA A 66 4.92 6.92 -1.42
N ASP A 67 5.09 8.23 -1.22
CA ASP A 67 5.28 9.21 -2.29
C ASP A 67 6.76 9.45 -2.67
N TYR A 68 7.65 8.61 -2.16
CA TYR A 68 9.09 8.63 -2.41
C TYR A 68 9.59 7.25 -2.88
N GLU A 69 10.73 7.23 -3.59
CA GLU A 69 11.20 6.06 -4.34
C GLU A 69 12.04 5.11 -3.50
N GLU A 70 12.63 5.62 -2.42
CA GLU A 70 13.55 4.88 -1.55
C GLU A 70 12.83 3.96 -0.56
N ALA A 71 11.49 3.99 -0.50
CA ALA A 71 10.72 3.08 0.33
C ALA A 71 10.98 1.63 -0.10
N SER A 72 11.26 0.76 0.88
CA SER A 72 11.61 -0.63 0.64
C SER A 72 10.85 -1.55 1.59
N CYS A 73 10.57 -2.76 1.11
CA CYS A 73 10.01 -3.86 1.91
C CYS A 73 11.10 -4.70 2.58
N GLU A 74 12.38 -4.52 2.24
CA GLU A 74 13.49 -5.23 2.89
C GLU A 74 13.90 -4.57 4.20
N ALA A 75 13.83 -3.25 4.25
CA ALA A 75 14.19 -2.46 5.41
C ALA A 75 13.30 -1.21 5.49
N PHE A 76 12.96 -0.82 6.71
CA PHE A 76 12.24 0.42 6.94
C PHE A 76 13.11 1.63 6.58
N VAL A 77 12.61 2.43 5.64
CA VAL A 77 13.18 3.74 5.28
C VAL A 77 12.15 4.80 5.66
N PRO A 78 12.44 5.72 6.59
CA PRO A 78 11.49 6.76 6.98
C PRO A 78 11.38 7.85 5.89
N PRO A 79 10.21 8.48 5.72
CA PRO A 79 10.08 9.65 4.86
C PRO A 79 10.92 10.83 5.39
N ARG A 80 11.53 11.59 4.48
CA ARG A 80 12.21 12.87 4.74
C ARG A 80 11.22 14.03 4.72
N GLU A 81 11.69 15.23 5.04
CA GLU A 81 10.89 16.46 4.91
C GLU A 81 10.24 16.56 3.51
N GLY A 82 8.94 16.85 3.48
CA GLY A 82 8.16 16.91 2.24
C GLY A 82 7.74 15.56 1.66
N GLN A 83 8.10 14.44 2.29
CA GLN A 83 7.68 13.09 1.90
C GLN A 83 6.65 12.53 2.88
N ALA A 84 5.86 11.58 2.41
CA ALA A 84 4.83 10.92 3.18
C ALA A 84 4.78 9.41 2.91
N MET A 85 4.42 8.67 3.96
CA MET A 85 4.20 7.23 3.94
C MET A 85 2.92 6.91 4.69
N LEU A 86 2.07 6.09 4.08
CA LEU A 86 0.94 5.46 4.72
C LEU A 86 1.23 3.97 4.91
N SER A 87 1.04 3.47 6.11
CA SER A 87 1.05 2.04 6.41
C SER A 87 -0.33 1.61 6.92
N VAL A 88 -0.80 0.45 6.49
CA VAL A 88 -2.01 -0.19 7.02
C VAL A 88 -1.67 -1.63 7.38
N VAL A 89 -1.81 -1.99 8.65
CA VAL A 89 -1.62 -3.36 9.13
C VAL A 89 -2.97 -4.03 9.29
N ILE A 90 -3.24 -5.03 8.46
CA ILE A 90 -4.42 -5.88 8.60
C ILE A 90 -4.01 -7.11 9.39
N ALA A 91 -4.65 -7.36 10.52
CA ALA A 91 -4.35 -8.49 11.38
C ALA A 91 -5.59 -9.35 11.60
N THR A 92 -5.44 -10.68 11.42
CA THR A 92 -6.51 -11.67 11.63
C THR A 92 -6.09 -12.74 12.63
N PRO A 93 -7.03 -13.36 13.36
CA PRO A 93 -6.74 -14.52 14.20
C PRO A 93 -6.07 -15.66 13.40
N PRO A 94 -5.32 -16.57 14.05
CA PRO A 94 -4.52 -17.59 13.35
C PRO A 94 -5.38 -18.61 12.60
N ALA A 95 -6.63 -18.80 13.03
CA ALA A 95 -7.62 -19.66 12.37
C ALA A 95 -8.36 -18.98 11.19
N ALA A 96 -8.09 -17.70 10.93
CA ALA A 96 -8.81 -16.90 9.92
C ALA A 96 -7.81 -16.32 8.90
N PRO A 97 -7.73 -16.87 7.68
CA PRO A 97 -6.85 -16.32 6.64
C PRO A 97 -7.30 -14.92 6.21
N ILE A 98 -6.37 -14.13 5.71
CA ILE A 98 -6.66 -12.82 5.11
C ILE A 98 -7.27 -13.06 3.72
N VAL A 99 -8.51 -12.62 3.53
CA VAL A 99 -9.31 -12.78 2.29
C VAL A 99 -9.93 -11.46 1.86
N PRO A 100 -10.47 -11.33 0.63
CA PRO A 100 -11.25 -10.15 0.25
C PRO A 100 -12.40 -9.90 1.23
N GLY A 101 -12.59 -8.64 1.63
CA GLY A 101 -13.52 -8.29 2.70
C GLY A 101 -13.23 -6.94 3.34
N THR A 102 -14.11 -6.52 4.25
CA THR A 102 -13.94 -5.30 5.04
C THR A 102 -13.20 -5.59 6.35
N TYR A 103 -12.19 -4.80 6.65
CA TYR A 103 -11.44 -4.85 7.91
C TYR A 103 -11.56 -3.48 8.58
N ALA A 104 -12.23 -3.44 9.72
CA ALA A 104 -12.53 -2.21 10.42
C ALA A 104 -11.35 -1.76 11.30
N TRP A 105 -11.22 -0.46 11.51
CA TRP A 105 -10.32 0.10 12.51
C TRP A 105 -11.09 0.43 13.79
N ALA A 106 -10.78 -0.29 14.86
CA ALA A 106 -11.43 -0.11 16.16
C ALA A 106 -10.62 0.77 17.13
N GLY A 107 -9.52 1.38 16.68
CA GLY A 107 -8.74 2.36 17.45
C GLY A 107 -7.54 1.78 18.18
N ALA A 108 -6.68 2.68 18.66
CA ALA A 108 -5.37 2.36 19.22
C ALA A 108 -5.43 1.58 20.56
N GLU A 109 -6.56 1.58 21.26
CA GLU A 109 -6.73 0.84 22.52
C GLU A 109 -6.52 -0.68 22.34
N LEU A 110 -6.72 -1.20 21.13
CA LEU A 110 -6.46 -2.60 20.81
C LEU A 110 -4.97 -2.95 20.63
N ARG A 111 -4.08 -1.97 20.44
CA ARG A 111 -2.62 -2.21 20.35
C ARG A 111 -2.03 -2.83 21.61
N GLY A 112 -2.68 -2.64 22.76
CA GLY A 112 -2.26 -3.18 24.05
C GLY A 112 -2.82 -4.57 24.37
N SER A 113 -3.77 -5.07 23.57
CA SER A 113 -4.24 -6.44 23.73
C SER A 113 -3.10 -7.40 23.34
N SER A 114 -2.80 -8.36 24.20
CA SER A 114 -1.73 -9.34 23.92
C SER A 114 -1.94 -9.97 22.54
N ALA A 115 -0.88 -10.30 21.80
CA ALA A 115 -1.00 -10.92 20.48
C ALA A 115 -1.91 -12.17 20.46
N SER A 116 -2.03 -12.84 21.60
CA SER A 116 -2.91 -13.98 21.88
C SER A 116 -4.40 -13.66 22.08
N GLN A 117 -4.79 -12.38 22.20
CA GLN A 117 -6.16 -11.93 22.49
C GLN A 117 -6.86 -11.29 21.29
N GLN A 118 -6.24 -11.26 20.11
CA GLN A 118 -6.89 -10.70 18.93
C GLN A 118 -7.97 -11.65 18.42
N VAL A 119 -9.22 -11.41 18.83
CA VAL A 119 -10.38 -12.25 18.48
C VAL A 119 -10.99 -11.85 17.13
N HIS A 120 -10.74 -10.62 16.67
CA HIS A 120 -11.37 -10.08 15.47
C HIS A 120 -10.36 -9.54 14.45
N PRO A 121 -10.64 -9.66 13.14
CA PRO A 121 -9.92 -8.96 12.10
C PRO A 121 -9.96 -7.44 12.30
N VAL A 122 -8.81 -6.78 12.20
CA VAL A 122 -8.71 -5.31 12.26
C VAL A 122 -7.80 -4.77 11.16
N ALA A 123 -7.98 -3.50 10.81
CA ALA A 123 -7.06 -2.75 9.97
C ALA A 123 -6.57 -1.50 10.69
N GLU A 124 -5.28 -1.44 10.96
CA GLU A 124 -4.63 -0.37 11.69
C GLU A 124 -3.90 0.58 10.74
N PRO A 125 -4.34 1.83 10.59
CA PRO A 125 -3.64 2.83 9.79
C PRO A 125 -2.59 3.60 10.61
N LEU A 126 -1.48 3.93 9.95
CA LEU A 126 -0.43 4.83 10.43
C LEU A 126 0.01 5.70 9.27
N ALA A 127 0.06 7.02 9.47
CA ALA A 127 0.68 7.93 8.52
C ALA A 127 1.99 8.47 9.10
N ARG A 128 2.99 8.66 8.23
CA ARG A 128 4.22 9.40 8.53
C ARG A 128 4.39 10.51 7.51
N VAL A 129 4.65 11.73 7.97
CA VAL A 129 4.92 12.89 7.10
C VAL A 129 6.17 13.57 7.63
N GLY A 130 7.24 13.55 6.84
CA GLY A 130 8.59 13.77 7.34
C GLY A 130 8.88 12.90 8.57
N GLU A 131 9.40 13.51 9.62
CA GLU A 131 9.76 12.80 10.86
C GLU A 131 8.57 12.53 11.78
N GLN A 132 7.39 13.07 11.47
CA GLN A 132 6.21 12.99 12.33
C GLN A 132 5.41 11.72 12.04
N SER A 133 4.91 11.08 13.10
CA SER A 133 4.02 9.91 13.02
C SER A 133 2.64 10.27 13.54
N TYR A 134 1.62 9.88 12.78
CA TYR A 134 0.22 10.17 13.06
C TYR A 134 -0.57 8.87 13.18
N LEU A 135 -1.12 8.66 14.37
CA LEU A 135 -2.06 7.58 14.66
C LEU A 135 -3.48 8.07 14.44
N PHE A 136 -4.34 7.20 13.91
CA PHE A 136 -5.74 7.52 13.69
C PHE A 136 -6.59 7.00 14.84
N GLU A 137 -7.58 7.79 15.21
CA GLU A 137 -8.68 7.34 16.06
C GLU A 137 -9.48 6.22 15.39
N ALA A 138 -10.25 5.49 16.19
CA ALA A 138 -11.16 4.47 15.70
C ALA A 138 -12.10 5.03 14.62
N GLY A 139 -12.37 4.24 13.57
CA GLY A 139 -13.36 4.59 12.55
C GLY A 139 -12.96 4.22 11.13
N GLY A 140 -13.95 3.76 10.37
CA GLY A 140 -13.77 3.29 9.00
C GLY A 140 -12.94 2.01 8.91
N GLY A 141 -12.20 1.86 7.81
CA GLY A 141 -11.38 0.68 7.59
C GLY A 141 -10.83 0.57 6.17
N VAL A 142 -10.47 -0.65 5.80
CA VAL A 142 -10.04 -1.02 4.45
C VAL A 142 -10.95 -2.10 3.88
N GLN A 143 -11.34 -1.94 2.62
CA GLN A 143 -12.02 -2.96 1.85
C GLN A 143 -11.03 -3.60 0.89
N LEU A 144 -10.63 -4.84 1.16
CA LEU A 144 -9.84 -5.65 0.23
C LEU A 144 -10.74 -6.16 -0.89
N GLN A 145 -10.28 -6.01 -2.13
CA GLN A 145 -10.97 -6.46 -3.35
C GLN A 145 -10.24 -7.65 -3.98
N VAL A 146 -8.93 -7.52 -4.14
CA VAL A 146 -8.04 -8.61 -4.59
C VAL A 146 -7.10 -8.93 -3.45
N VAL A 147 -6.97 -10.22 -3.14
CA VAL A 147 -5.97 -10.75 -2.20
C VAL A 147 -5.34 -11.97 -2.85
N ASN A 148 -4.15 -11.80 -3.41
CA ASN A 148 -3.28 -12.89 -3.82
C ASN A 148 -1.97 -12.77 -3.03
N LEU A 149 -1.67 -13.76 -2.19
CA LEU A 149 -0.53 -13.78 -1.26
C LEU A 149 0.64 -14.63 -1.77
N ASP A 150 0.56 -15.11 -3.01
CA ASP A 150 1.66 -15.80 -3.67
C ASP A 150 2.89 -14.89 -3.84
N ALA A 151 4.05 -15.47 -4.17
CA ALA A 151 5.32 -14.74 -4.27
C ALA A 151 5.30 -13.53 -5.24
N TYR A 152 4.42 -13.56 -6.24
CA TYR A 152 4.19 -12.48 -7.20
C TYR A 152 2.73 -11.97 -7.15
N GLY A 153 2.08 -12.18 -6.01
CA GLY A 153 0.71 -11.80 -5.79
C GLY A 153 0.53 -10.28 -5.73
N GLU A 154 -0.73 -9.88 -5.60
CA GLU A 154 -1.12 -8.49 -5.50
C GLU A 154 -2.29 -8.38 -4.51
N VAL A 155 -2.29 -7.28 -3.77
CA VAL A 155 -3.42 -6.85 -2.96
C VAL A 155 -3.92 -5.51 -3.48
N SER A 156 -5.23 -5.38 -3.65
CA SER A 156 -5.85 -4.11 -4.00
C SER A 156 -7.16 -3.89 -3.27
N GLY A 157 -7.56 -2.63 -3.16
CA GLY A 157 -8.74 -2.27 -2.41
C GLY A 157 -8.98 -0.78 -2.27
N VAL A 158 -9.80 -0.44 -1.29
CA VAL A 158 -10.20 0.94 -0.95
C VAL A 158 -9.89 1.22 0.51
N LEU A 159 -9.22 2.33 0.76
CA LEU A 159 -9.01 2.93 2.07
C LEU A 159 -10.15 3.89 2.35
N ALA A 160 -10.82 3.72 3.48
CA ALA A 160 -11.91 4.58 3.92
C ALA A 160 -11.89 4.69 5.45
N PHE A 161 -10.82 5.29 5.98
CA PHE A 161 -10.69 5.57 7.41
C PHE A 161 -11.24 6.97 7.68
N GLU A 162 -12.02 7.09 8.74
CA GLU A 162 -12.66 8.36 9.12
C GLU A 162 -12.86 8.39 10.62
N ALA A 163 -12.18 9.32 11.27
CA ALA A 163 -12.33 9.59 12.69
C ALA A 163 -13.73 10.17 12.98
N PRO A 164 -14.30 9.92 14.16
CA PRO A 164 -15.55 10.55 14.55
C PRO A 164 -15.42 12.08 14.59
N ALA A 165 -16.51 12.78 14.31
CA ALA A 165 -16.53 14.26 14.26
C ALA A 165 -16.08 14.95 15.58
N GLN A 166 -16.07 14.21 16.70
CA GLN A 166 -15.61 14.70 18.00
C GLN A 166 -14.12 14.41 18.29
N ALA A 167 -13.37 13.82 17.35
CA ALA A 167 -11.95 13.56 17.53
C ALA A 167 -11.20 14.87 17.82
N ALA A 168 -10.59 14.94 19.00
CA ALA A 168 -10.17 16.21 19.57
C ALA A 168 -9.01 16.86 18.81
N ARG A 169 -8.07 16.06 18.25
CA ARG A 169 -6.88 16.46 17.46
C ARG A 169 -6.33 15.26 16.70
N GLY A 170 -5.61 15.50 15.60
CA GLY A 170 -4.89 14.46 14.86
C GLY A 170 -5.46 14.20 13.46
N PRO A 171 -5.00 13.14 12.78
CA PRO A 171 -5.45 12.84 11.44
C PRO A 171 -6.92 12.40 11.43
N THR A 172 -7.68 12.99 10.53
CA THR A 172 -9.15 12.89 10.53
C THR A 172 -9.65 11.84 9.56
N TRP A 173 -9.00 11.63 8.42
CA TRP A 173 -9.41 10.60 7.47
C TRP A 173 -8.30 10.21 6.48
N ILE A 174 -8.43 9.00 5.93
CA ILE A 174 -7.67 8.49 4.78
C ILE A 174 -8.67 7.97 3.76
N ARG A 175 -8.53 8.40 2.50
CA ARG A 175 -9.39 7.96 1.40
C ARG A 175 -8.59 7.70 0.14
N GLY A 176 -8.84 6.58 -0.52
CA GLY A 176 -8.20 6.30 -1.80
C GLY A 176 -8.31 4.85 -2.21
N ARG A 177 -7.94 4.59 -3.47
CA ARG A 177 -7.75 3.22 -3.96
C ARG A 177 -6.27 2.89 -3.85
N PHE A 178 -5.96 1.62 -3.63
CA PHE A 178 -4.58 1.15 -3.63
C PHE A 178 -4.45 -0.14 -4.42
N ARG A 179 -3.22 -0.36 -4.88
CA ARG A 179 -2.75 -1.59 -5.48
C ARG A 179 -1.30 -1.77 -5.05
N ALA A 180 -1.02 -2.90 -4.43
CA ALA A 180 0.24 -3.20 -3.79
C ALA A 180 0.66 -4.64 -4.15
N PRO A 181 1.73 -4.83 -4.94
CA PRO A 181 2.31 -6.15 -5.15
C PRO A 181 2.81 -6.73 -3.82
N ILE A 182 2.76 -8.06 -3.69
CA ILE A 182 3.36 -8.76 -2.57
C ILE A 182 4.89 -8.61 -2.68
N CYS A 183 5.49 -8.10 -1.61
CA CYS A 183 6.91 -8.19 -1.39
C CYS A 183 7.18 -9.25 -0.32
N ARG A 184 8.21 -10.06 -0.56
CA ARG A 184 8.77 -10.97 0.44
C ARG A 184 10.15 -10.46 0.81
N SER A 185 10.36 -10.19 2.09
CA SER A 185 11.70 -10.11 2.65
C SER A 185 12.34 -11.50 2.52
N ALA A 186 13.57 -11.58 2.01
CA ALA A 186 14.32 -12.82 2.03
C ALA A 186 14.41 -13.32 3.49
N PRO A 187 14.21 -14.62 3.76
CA PRO A 187 14.39 -15.13 5.11
C PRO A 187 15.82 -14.79 5.58
N ALA A 188 15.94 -14.26 6.80
CA ALA A 188 17.24 -14.07 7.42
C ALA A 188 17.98 -15.44 7.41
N PRO A 189 19.28 -15.48 7.07
CA PRO A 189 20.02 -16.73 7.15
C PRO A 189 19.89 -17.31 8.56
N ALA A 190 19.67 -18.62 8.66
CA ALA A 190 19.59 -19.28 9.96
C ALA A 190 20.89 -19.02 10.74
N PRO A 191 20.83 -18.74 12.05
CA PRO A 191 22.04 -18.70 12.86
C PRO A 191 22.70 -20.08 12.81
N GLU A 192 23.95 -20.13 12.37
CA GLU A 192 24.81 -21.33 12.44
C GLU A 192 25.12 -21.74 13.88
#